data_AF-A0A7C4MFL8-F1
#
_entry.id   AF-A0A7C4MFL8-F1
#
_cell.length_a   1.000
_cell.length_b   1.000
_cell.length_c   1.000
_cell.angle_alpha   90.00
_cell.angle_beta   90.00
_cell.angle_gamma   90.00
#
_symmetry.space_group_name_H-M   'P 1'
#
loop_
_entity.id
_entity.type
_entity.pdbx_description
1 polymer ?
#
loop_
_entity_poly.entity_id
_entity_poly.type
_entity_poly.pdbx_seq_one_letter_code
_entity_poly.pdbx_strand_id
1 'polypeptide(L)'
;MRKYEMMVLFDPTLEDETLKEEVSKVEDLIKREEGALEKVDLWGRRRLAYPVNKKREGIYAVFYFQAGPERLKEIDRVMKINQKVMRFMIVKRED
;
A
#
# COMPACT_ATOMS: atom_id res chain seq x y z
N MET A 1 -19.38 5.31 3.18
CA MET A 1 -17.94 4.95 3.18
C MET A 1 -17.14 6.18 2.81
N ARG A 2 -15.89 6.31 3.28
CA ARG A 2 -15.02 7.44 2.92
C ARG A 2 -14.01 6.95 1.89
N LYS A 3 -13.64 7.81 0.94
CA LYS A 3 -12.58 7.53 -0.02
C LYS A 3 -11.22 7.72 0.63
N TYR A 4 -10.32 6.78 0.39
CA TYR A 4 -8.95 6.78 0.85
C TYR A 4 -8.01 6.52 -0.31
N GLU A 5 -6.82 7.09 -0.23
CA GLU A 5 -5.67 6.73 -1.03
C GLU A 5 -4.61 6.18 -0.09
N MET A 6 -4.05 5.02 -0.41
CA MET A 6 -2.92 4.45 0.31
C MET A 6 -1.74 4.31 -0.63
N MET A 7 -0.68 5.06 -0.33
CA MET A 7 0.61 4.93 -1.01
C MET A 7 1.49 3.98 -0.21
N VAL A 8 1.99 2.94 -0.88
CA VAL A 8 2.87 1.93 -0.31
C VAL A 8 4.22 1.97 -1.01
N LEU A 9 5.29 1.95 -0.20
CA LEU A 9 6.66 1.80 -0.63
C LEU A 9 7.15 0.40 -0.25
N PHE A 10 7.31 -0.46 -1.24
CA PHE A 10 7.83 -1.82 -1.06
C PHE A 10 9.35 -1.88 -1.21
N ASP A 11 9.96 -2.92 -0.63
CA ASP A 11 11.40 -3.17 -0.76
C ASP A 11 11.80 -3.35 -2.24
N PRO A 12 12.83 -2.64 -2.73
CA PRO A 12 13.29 -2.75 -4.11
C PRO A 12 13.85 -4.13 -4.47
N THR A 13 14.21 -4.98 -3.50
CA THR A 13 14.74 -6.32 -3.78
C THR A 13 13.66 -7.35 -4.09
N LEU A 14 12.38 -6.98 -4.00
CA LEU A 14 11.30 -7.86 -4.42
C LEU A 14 11.35 -8.10 -5.94
N GLU A 15 11.14 -9.36 -6.31
CA GLU A 15 10.94 -9.78 -7.69
C GLU A 15 9.52 -9.41 -8.14
N ASP A 16 9.32 -9.26 -9.46
CA ASP A 16 8.03 -8.83 -10.02
C ASP A 16 6.86 -9.78 -9.66
N GLU A 17 7.12 -11.09 -9.57
CA GLU A 17 6.11 -12.06 -9.15
C GLU A 17 5.71 -11.85 -7.68
N THR A 18 6.69 -11.76 -6.78
CA THR A 18 6.42 -11.51 -5.36
C THR A 18 5.76 -10.16 -5.12
N LEU A 19 6.12 -9.14 -5.91
CA LEU A 19 5.47 -7.84 -5.86
C LEU A 19 3.98 -7.95 -6.20
N LYS A 20 3.64 -8.66 -7.29
CA LYS A 20 2.23 -8.88 -7.67
C LYS A 20 1.46 -9.63 -6.60
N GLU A 21 2.07 -10.65 -5.98
CA GLU A 21 1.45 -11.35 -4.86
C GLU A 21 1.19 -10.42 -3.67
N GLU A 22 2.15 -9.58 -3.32
CA GLU A 22 1.96 -8.62 -2.21
C GLU A 22 0.88 -7.59 -2.54
N VAL A 23 0.85 -7.07 -3.77
CA VAL A 23 -0.22 -6.17 -4.23
C VAL A 23 -1.57 -6.86 -4.13
N SER A 24 -1.71 -8.10 -4.59
CA SER A 24 -2.96 -8.87 -4.45
C SER A 24 -3.34 -9.05 -2.99
N LYS A 25 -2.40 -9.38 -2.10
CA LYS A 25 -2.68 -9.50 -0.65
C LYS A 25 -3.20 -8.19 -0.05
N VAL A 26 -2.71 -7.04 -0.52
CA VAL A 26 -3.22 -5.73 -0.12
C VAL A 26 -4.65 -5.53 -0.63
N GLU A 27 -4.94 -5.90 -1.87
CA GLU A 27 -6.30 -5.83 -2.44
C GLU A 27 -7.28 -6.73 -1.68
N ASP A 28 -6.87 -7.96 -1.37
CA ASP A 28 -7.65 -8.93 -0.60
C ASP A 28 -7.87 -8.45 0.84
N LEU A 29 -6.88 -7.80 1.46
CA LEU A 29 -7.04 -7.17 2.77
C LEU A 29 -8.13 -6.09 2.74
N ILE A 30 -8.10 -5.21 1.74
CA ILE A 30 -9.09 -4.14 1.58
C ILE A 30 -10.49 -4.75 1.39
N LYS A 31 -10.62 -5.80 0.56
CA LYS A 31 -11.90 -6.49 0.32
C LYS A 31 -12.40 -7.24 1.56
N ARG A 32 -11.50 -7.88 2.32
CA ARG A 32 -11.84 -8.60 3.56
C ARG A 32 -12.38 -7.67 4.63
N GLU A 33 -11.79 -6.48 4.73
CA GLU A 33 -12.28 -5.40 5.58
C GLU A 33 -13.46 -4.64 4.93
N GLU A 34 -14.23 -5.32 4.07
CA GLU A 34 -15.44 -4.79 3.42
C GLU A 34 -15.22 -3.38 2.81
N GLY A 35 -14.01 -3.14 2.30
CA GLY A 35 -13.63 -1.97 1.55
C GLY A 35 -13.85 -2.19 0.06
N ALA A 36 -14.33 -1.16 -0.63
CA ALA A 36 -14.50 -1.17 -2.07
C ALA A 36 -13.23 -0.65 -2.73
N LEU A 37 -12.48 -1.53 -3.40
CA LEU A 37 -11.31 -1.14 -4.20
C LEU A 37 -11.77 -0.44 -5.48
N GLU A 38 -11.26 0.77 -5.74
CA GLU A 38 -11.58 1.55 -6.94
C GLU A 38 -10.51 1.38 -8.02
N LYS A 39 -9.24 1.49 -7.63
CA LYS A 39 -8.11 1.43 -8.56
C LYS A 39 -6.82 1.05 -7.85
N VAL A 40 -5.95 0.32 -8.53
CA VAL A 40 -4.55 0.11 -8.14
C VAL A 40 -3.65 0.70 -9.21
N ASP A 41 -2.66 1.49 -8.80
CA ASP A 41 -1.71 2.16 -9.68
C ASP A 41 -0.29 1.77 -9.27
N LEU A 42 0.39 0.96 -10.10
CA LEU A 42 1.75 0.50 -9.83
C LEU A 42 2.75 1.42 -10.54
N TRP A 43 3.53 2.18 -9.79
CA TRP A 43 4.49 3.14 -10.31
C TRP A 43 5.87 2.52 -10.60
N GLY A 44 6.09 1.29 -10.13
CA GLY A 44 7.35 0.57 -10.30
C GLY A 44 8.49 1.12 -9.43
N ARG A 45 9.73 0.76 -9.81
CA ARG A 45 10.95 1.15 -9.08
C ARG A 45 11.27 2.63 -9.32
N ARG A 46 11.52 3.36 -8.24
CA ARG A 46 11.99 4.75 -8.26
C ARG A 46 13.09 4.98 -7.24
N ARG A 47 13.99 5.92 -7.56
CA ARG A 47 15.04 6.37 -6.63
C ARG A 47 14.45 7.29 -5.57
N LEU A 48 14.76 7.02 -4.31
CA LEU A 48 14.33 7.80 -3.16
C LEU A 48 15.21 9.04 -2.99
N ALA A 49 14.63 10.14 -2.51
CA ALA A 49 15.37 11.37 -2.20
C ALA A 49 16.36 11.17 -1.04
N TYR A 50 16.05 10.27 -0.11
CA TYR A 50 16.89 9.88 1.02
C TYR A 50 16.73 8.38 1.30
N PRO A 51 17.72 7.73 1.93
CA PRO A 51 17.63 6.30 2.20
C PRO A 51 16.56 5.99 3.25
N VAL A 52 15.68 5.05 2.93
CA VAL A 52 14.70 4.47 3.86
C VAL A 52 15.11 3.02 4.11
N ASN A 53 15.15 2.57 5.37
CA ASN A 53 15.65 1.22 5.73
C ASN A 53 17.00 0.85 5.06
N LYS A 54 17.92 1.84 4.93
CA LYS A 54 19.22 1.71 4.26
C LYS A 54 19.16 1.42 2.73
N LYS A 55 17.98 1.51 2.11
CA LYS A 55 17.80 1.39 0.64
C LYS A 55 17.64 2.77 0.01
N ARG A 56 18.21 2.97 -1.18
CA ARG A 56 18.11 4.23 -1.96
C ARG A 56 17.03 4.20 -3.04
N GLU A 57 16.36 3.06 -3.17
CA GLU A 57 15.33 2.80 -4.17
C GLU A 57 14.16 2.11 -3.46
N GLY A 58 13.00 2.16 -4.08
CA GLY A 58 11.83 1.41 -3.65
C GLY A 58 10.77 1.35 -4.72
N ILE A 59 9.81 0.46 -4.54
CA ILE A 59 8.73 0.24 -5.49
C ILE A 59 7.48 0.92 -4.98
N TYR A 60 6.92 1.83 -5.76
CA TYR A 60 5.70 2.57 -5.39
C TYR A 60 4.46 1.87 -5.94
N ALA A 61 3.46 1.72 -5.07
CA ALA A 61 2.10 1.33 -5.45
C ALA A 61 1.09 2.22 -4.73
N VAL A 62 0.03 2.60 -5.43
CA VAL A 62 -1.05 3.43 -4.90
C VAL A 62 -2.37 2.67 -5.00
N PHE A 63 -3.08 2.57 -3.90
CA PHE A 63 -4.37 1.91 -3.79
C PHE A 63 -5.44 2.95 -3.52
N TYR A 64 -6.43 3.02 -4.39
CA TYR A 64 -7.63 3.83 -4.23
C TYR A 64 -8.76 2.93 -3.77
N PHE A 65 -9.35 3.23 -2.62
CA PHE A 65 -10.43 2.42 -2.06
C PHE A 65 -11.35 3.24 -1.18
N GLN A 66 -12.55 2.72 -0.96
CA GLN A 66 -13.53 3.25 -0.03
C GLN A 66 -13.65 2.30 1.15
N ALA A 67 -13.57 2.83 2.38
CA ALA A 67 -13.69 2.01 3.59
C ALA A 67 -14.47 2.74 4.69
N GLY A 68 -14.92 1.97 5.68
CA GLY A 68 -15.40 2.49 6.95
C GLY A 68 -14.23 2.96 7.83
N PRO A 69 -14.38 4.03 8.64
CA PRO A 69 -13.29 4.55 9.47
C PRO A 69 -12.81 3.56 10.55
N GLU A 70 -13.67 2.65 11.00
CA GLU A 70 -13.31 1.63 11.99
C GLU A 70 -12.36 0.57 11.42
N ARG A 71 -12.61 0.17 10.17
CA ARG A 71 -11.85 -0.86 9.45
C ARG A 71 -10.47 -0.38 8.99
N LEU A 72 -10.28 0.94 8.88
CA LEU A 72 -8.99 1.56 8.55
C LEU A 72 -7.89 1.18 9.56
N LYS A 73 -8.26 0.98 10.84
CA LYS A 73 -7.32 0.59 11.90
C LYS A 73 -6.72 -0.79 11.66
N GLU A 74 -7.51 -1.73 11.15
CA GLU A 74 -7.02 -3.08 10.85
C GLU A 74 -6.10 -3.07 9.63
N ILE A 75 -6.45 -2.29 8.59
CA ILE A 75 -5.59 -2.10 7.42
C ILE A 75 -4.24 -1.49 7.84
N ASP A 76 -4.24 -0.42 8.65
CA ASP A 76 -3.01 0.19 9.20
C ASP A 76 -2.17 -0.80 10.01
N ARG A 77 -2.82 -1.63 10.85
CA ARG A 77 -2.14 -2.63 11.68
C ARG A 77 -1.45 -3.69 10.82
N VAL A 78 -2.15 -4.26 9.85
CA VAL A 78 -1.58 -5.31 8.97
C VAL A 78 -0.44 -4.75 8.13
N MET A 79 -0.57 -3.52 7.62
CA MET A 79 0.50 -2.85 6.87
C MET A 79 1.77 -2.62 7.69
N LYS A 80 1.62 -2.25 8.98
CA LYS A 80 2.77 -2.09 9.90
C LYS A 80 3.51 -3.40 10.18
N ILE A 81 2.83 -4.53 10.13
CA ILE A 81 3.41 -5.86 10.39
C ILE A 81 4.12 -6.40 9.15
N ASN A 82 3.73 -5.97 7.95
CA ASN A 82 4.32 -6.46 6.71
C ASN A 82 5.76 -5.97 6.54
N GLN A 83 6.73 -6.89 6.71
CA GLN A 83 8.16 -6.59 6.59
C GLN A 83 8.60 -6.20 5.17
N LYS A 84 7.80 -6.53 4.15
CA LYS A 84 8.08 -6.18 2.76
C LYS A 84 7.67 -4.74 2.43
N VAL A 85 6.92 -4.10 3.33
CA VAL A 85 6.55 -2.68 3.24
C VAL A 85 7.58 -1.87 4.02
N MET A 86 8.32 -1.01 3.30
CA MET A 86 9.27 -0.09 3.92
C MET A 86 8.56 1.10 4.57
N ARG A 87 7.51 1.60 3.92
CA ARG A 87 6.70 2.72 4.39
C ARG A 87 5.35 2.69 3.71
N PHE A 88 4.33 3.16 4.39
CA PHE A 88 3.03 3.43 3.78
C PHE A 88 2.45 4.73 4.34
N MET A 89 1.50 5.30 3.62
CA MET A 89 0.75 6.47 4.04
C MET A 89 -0.68 6.30 3.56
N ILE A 90 -1.63 6.47 4.47
CA ILE A 90 -3.07 6.45 4.17
C ILE A 90 -3.57 7.88 4.30
N VAL A 91 -4.17 8.40 3.24
CA VAL A 91 -4.71 9.75 3.15
C VAL A 91 -6.20 9.65 2.85
N LYS A 92 -7.02 10.39 3.60
CA LYS A 92 -8.44 10.54 3.28
C LYS A 92 -8.55 11.47 2.06
N ARG A 93 -9.23 11.02 1.00
CA ARG A 93 -9.52 11.87 -0.16
C ARG A 93 -10.73 12.76 0.14
N GLU A 94 -10.65 14.00 -0.33
CA GLU A 94 -11.71 15.01 -0.16
C GLU A 94 -12.61 15.16 -1.39
N ASP A 95 -12.25 14.53 -2.52
CA ASP A 95 -13.10 14.39 -3.74
C ASP A 95 -14.34 13.51 -3.55
#